data_AF-A0A961GJ52-F1
#
_entry.id   AF-A0A961GJ52-F1
#
_cell.length_a   1.000
_cell.length_b   1.000
_cell.length_c   1.000
_cell.angle_alpha   90.00
_cell.angle_beta   90.00
_cell.angle_gamma   90.00
#
_symmetry.space_group_name_H-M   'P 1'
#
loop_
_entity.id
_entity.type
_entity.pdbx_description
1 polymer ?
#
loop_
_entity_poly.entity_id
_entity_poly.type
_entity_poly.pdbx_seq_one_letter_code
_entity_poly.pdbx_strand_id
1 'polypeptide(L)'
;MAKERVERDEEDLVRLYLTDIGQYPLLTKEDEVRLAQAIEAGVAARAEMDAGGNLTPARKRELRKTVREGEDAERTFVQSNLRLVVSIAK
;
A
#
# COMPACT_ATOMS: atom_id res chain seq x y z
N MET A 1 36.27 13.60 -4.23
CA MET A 1 36.14 14.01 -2.80
C MET A 1 34.68 14.28 -2.41
N ALA A 2 34.07 15.46 -2.63
CA ALA A 2 32.67 15.72 -2.20
C ALA A 2 31.62 15.10 -3.15
N LYS A 3 31.81 15.25 -4.46
CA LYS A 3 30.91 14.72 -5.49
C LYS A 3 30.82 13.18 -5.48
N GLU A 4 31.97 12.55 -5.30
CA GLU A 4 32.14 11.10 -5.19
C GLU A 4 31.53 10.49 -3.91
N ARG A 5 31.40 11.28 -2.83
CA ARG A 5 30.68 10.86 -1.62
C ARG A 5 29.16 10.91 -1.84
N VAL A 6 28.67 11.97 -2.47
CA VAL A 6 27.24 12.12 -2.79
C VAL A 6 26.77 11.03 -3.75
N GLU A 7 27.53 10.73 -4.80
CA GLU A 7 27.19 9.64 -5.74
C GLU A 7 27.15 8.27 -5.04
N ARG A 8 28.07 8.00 -4.10
CA ARG A 8 28.06 6.75 -3.32
C ARG A 8 26.87 6.68 -2.37
N ASP A 9 26.52 7.79 -1.72
CA ASP A 9 25.37 7.86 -0.82
C ASP A 9 24.04 7.69 -1.60
N GLU A 10 23.96 8.23 -2.83
CA GLU A 10 22.82 8.01 -3.75
C GLU A 10 22.71 6.54 -4.21
N GLU A 11 23.82 5.90 -4.57
CA GLU A 11 23.83 4.46 -4.93
C GLU A 11 23.37 3.57 -3.76
N ASP A 12 23.78 3.87 -2.54
CA ASP A 12 23.41 3.12 -1.34
C ASP A 12 21.91 3.31 -1.00
N LEU A 13 21.36 4.52 -1.20
CA LEU A 13 19.92 4.78 -1.04
C LEU A 13 19.08 4.03 -2.09
N VAL A 14 19.54 3.99 -3.34
CA VAL A 14 18.87 3.23 -4.41
C VAL A 14 18.90 1.73 -4.11
N ARG A 15 20.03 1.20 -3.64
CA ARG A 15 20.15 -0.22 -3.23
C ARG A 15 19.24 -0.56 -2.06
N LEU A 16 19.14 0.32 -1.06
CA LEU A 16 18.24 0.13 0.08
C LEU A 16 16.79 0.08 -0.40
N TYR A 17 16.38 1.03 -1.25
CA TYR A 17 15.03 1.08 -1.80
C TYR A 17 14.70 -0.15 -2.66
N LEU A 18 15.63 -0.60 -3.52
CA LEU A 18 15.50 -1.82 -4.33
C LEU A 18 15.37 -3.08 -3.47
N THR A 19 16.11 -3.15 -2.36
CA THR A 19 16.07 -4.27 -1.43
C THR A 19 14.72 -4.33 -0.71
N ASP A 20 14.20 -3.16 -0.29
CA ASP A 20 12.94 -3.02 0.44
C ASP A 20 11.74 -3.40 -0.45
N ILE A 21 11.66 -2.86 -1.67
CA ILE A 21 10.60 -3.23 -2.63
C ILE A 21 10.76 -4.67 -3.15
N GLY A 22 11.99 -5.22 -3.12
CA GLY A 22 12.31 -6.59 -3.51
C GLY A 22 11.72 -7.66 -2.58
N GLN A 23 11.34 -7.29 -1.35
CA GLN A 23 10.68 -8.18 -0.39
C GLN A 23 9.21 -8.44 -0.76
N TYR A 24 8.59 -7.57 -1.56
CA TYR A 24 7.18 -7.70 -1.93
C TYR A 24 7.02 -8.43 -3.26
N PRO A 25 6.35 -9.60 -3.30
CA PRO A 25 6.11 -10.30 -4.55
C PRO A 25 5.30 -9.44 -5.52
N LEU A 26 5.53 -9.65 -6.83
CA LEU A 26 4.67 -9.07 -7.86
C LEU A 26 3.25 -9.64 -7.69
N LEU A 27 2.25 -8.78 -7.86
CA LEU A 27 0.86 -9.19 -7.77
C LEU A 27 0.48 -10.01 -8.99
N THR A 28 -0.33 -11.03 -8.78
CA THR A 28 -1.09 -11.65 -9.86
C THR A 28 -2.31 -10.79 -10.18
N LYS A 29 -2.93 -11.00 -11.36
CA LYS A 29 -4.20 -10.33 -11.69
C LYS A 29 -5.29 -10.60 -10.65
N GLU A 30 -5.31 -11.79 -10.08
CA GLU A 30 -6.28 -12.17 -9.04
C GLU A 30 -6.02 -11.41 -7.73
N ASP A 31 -4.75 -11.20 -7.37
CA ASP A 31 -4.39 -10.37 -6.23
C ASP A 31 -4.78 -8.91 -6.43
N GLU A 32 -4.57 -8.36 -7.62
CA GLU A 32 -4.98 -6.98 -7.95
C GLU A 32 -6.48 -6.79 -7.75
N VAL A 33 -7.31 -7.71 -8.25
CA VAL A 33 -8.76 -7.67 -8.08
C VAL A 33 -9.14 -7.78 -6.60
N ARG A 34 -8.53 -8.70 -5.85
CA ARG A 34 -8.79 -8.89 -4.42
C ARG A 34 -8.42 -7.64 -3.60
N LEU A 35 -7.27 -7.04 -3.89
CA LEU A 35 -6.81 -5.82 -3.22
C LEU A 35 -7.72 -4.65 -3.56
N ALA A 36 -8.10 -4.47 -4.83
CA ALA A 36 -9.03 -3.42 -5.24
C ALA A 36 -10.38 -3.51 -4.51
N GLN A 37 -10.96 -4.72 -4.42
CA GLN A 37 -12.20 -4.96 -3.67
C GLN A 37 -12.08 -4.61 -2.19
N ALA A 38 -10.95 -4.96 -1.56
CA ALA A 38 -10.70 -4.63 -0.15
C ALA A 38 -10.55 -3.11 0.06
N ILE A 39 -9.87 -2.41 -0.85
CA ILE A 39 -9.71 -0.95 -0.83
C ILE A 39 -11.08 -0.28 -0.96
N GLU A 40 -11.89 -0.67 -1.96
CA GLU A 40 -13.24 -0.12 -2.17
C GLU A 40 -14.14 -0.35 -0.94
N ALA A 41 -14.11 -1.54 -0.36
CA ALA A 41 -14.85 -1.86 0.86
C ALA A 41 -14.40 -1.00 2.05
N GLY A 42 -13.09 -0.76 2.20
CA GLY A 42 -12.54 0.11 3.23
C GLY A 42 -12.98 1.57 3.08
N VAL A 43 -12.97 2.09 1.84
CA VAL A 43 -13.45 3.45 1.52
C VAL A 43 -14.94 3.59 1.84
N ALA A 44 -15.76 2.62 1.42
CA ALA A 44 -17.19 2.62 1.73
C ALA A 44 -17.45 2.54 3.24
N ALA A 45 -16.69 1.71 3.96
CA ALA A 45 -16.81 1.58 5.41
C ALA A 45 -16.43 2.89 6.14
N ARG A 46 -15.40 3.60 5.65
CA ARG A 46 -15.03 4.92 6.18
C ARG A 46 -16.12 5.95 5.93
N ALA A 47 -16.67 5.99 4.72
CA ALA A 47 -17.77 6.89 4.39
C ALA A 47 -19.01 6.63 5.27
N GLU A 48 -19.35 5.38 5.56
CA GLU A 48 -20.45 5.02 6.48
C GLU A 48 -20.17 5.51 7.91
N MET A 49 -18.93 5.40 8.39
CA MET A 49 -18.55 5.91 9.70
C MET A 49 -18.63 7.44 9.79
N ASP A 50 -18.22 8.14 8.72
CA ASP A 50 -18.17 9.59 8.66
C ASP A 50 -19.56 10.22 8.44
N ALA A 51 -20.50 9.48 7.84
CA ALA A 51 -21.89 9.91 7.66
C ALA A 51 -22.65 10.15 8.98
N GLY A 52 -22.07 9.78 10.13
CA GLY A 52 -22.54 10.21 11.45
C GLY A 52 -23.87 9.58 11.90
N GLY A 53 -24.31 8.50 11.26
CA GLY A 53 -25.49 7.74 11.66
C GLY A 53 -25.34 7.11 13.05
N ASN A 54 -26.48 6.75 13.67
CA ASN A 54 -26.49 6.11 14.98
C ASN A 54 -26.10 4.62 14.86
N LEU A 55 -24.80 4.38 14.61
CA LEU A 55 -24.23 3.05 14.44
C LEU A 55 -24.09 2.35 15.78
N THR A 56 -24.48 1.08 15.83
CA THR A 56 -24.28 0.26 17.03
C THR A 56 -22.78 0.10 17.32
N PRO A 57 -22.38 -0.12 18.59
CA PRO A 57 -20.98 -0.40 18.92
C PRO A 57 -20.40 -1.60 18.16
N ALA A 58 -21.24 -2.60 17.84
CA ALA A 58 -20.85 -3.74 17.01
C ALA A 58 -20.55 -3.31 15.58
N ARG A 59 -21.47 -2.57 14.94
CA ARG A 59 -21.27 -2.08 13.57
C ARG A 59 -20.05 -1.16 13.46
N LYS A 60 -19.83 -0.29 14.44
CA LYS A 60 -18.64 0.58 14.47
C LYS A 60 -17.33 -0.21 14.56
N ARG A 61 -17.32 -1.37 15.25
CA ARG A 61 -16.14 -2.25 15.30
C ARG A 61 -15.89 -2.95 13.96
N GLU A 62 -16.95 -3.45 13.32
CA GLU A 62 -16.86 -4.07 11.99
C GLU A 62 -16.33 -3.07 10.96
N LEU A 63 -16.93 -1.87 10.89
CA LEU A 63 -16.49 -0.84 9.95
C LEU A 63 -15.02 -0.47 10.16
N ARG A 64 -14.58 -0.30 11.42
CA ARG A 64 -13.15 -0.06 11.71
C ARG A 64 -12.24 -1.19 11.24
N LYS A 65 -12.67 -2.45 11.33
CA LYS A 65 -11.92 -3.59 10.82
C LYS A 65 -11.80 -3.51 9.31
N THR A 66 -12.92 -3.27 8.62
CA THR A 66 -12.95 -3.15 7.15
C THR A 66 -12.13 -1.96 6.65
N VAL A 67 -12.18 -0.82 7.33
CA VAL A 67 -11.33 0.34 7.02
C VAL A 67 -9.85 -0.04 7.10
N ARG A 68 -9.45 -0.71 8.18
CA ARG A 68 -8.05 -1.15 8.36
C ARG A 68 -7.61 -2.15 7.30
N GLU A 69 -8.48 -3.09 6.95
CA GLU A 69 -8.22 -4.06 5.88
C GLU A 69 -8.04 -3.37 4.52
N GLY A 70 -8.83 -2.34 4.22
CA GLY A 70 -8.66 -1.51 3.01
C GLY A 70 -7.35 -0.72 3.00
N GLU A 71 -6.98 -0.09 4.13
CA GLU A 71 -5.71 0.64 4.28
C GLU A 71 -4.48 -0.28 4.11
N ASP A 72 -4.54 -1.49 4.66
CA ASP A 72 -3.48 -2.50 4.51
C ASP A 72 -3.40 -3.03 3.06
N ALA A 73 -4.55 -3.20 2.40
CA ALA A 73 -4.63 -3.58 0.99
C ALA A 73 -4.07 -2.50 0.07
N GLU A 74 -4.36 -1.22 0.32
CA GLU A 74 -3.81 -0.08 -0.43
C GLU A 74 -2.29 -0.04 -0.32
N ARG A 75 -1.75 -0.18 0.90
CA ARG A 75 -0.31 -0.22 1.14
C ARG A 75 0.36 -1.35 0.34
N THR A 76 -0.23 -2.54 0.37
CA THR A 76 0.26 -3.70 -0.37
C THR A 76 0.22 -3.45 -1.88
N PHE A 77 -0.89 -2.91 -2.39
CA PHE A 77 -1.05 -2.60 -3.81
C PHE A 77 0.00 -1.60 -4.30
N VAL A 78 0.23 -0.52 -3.56
CA VAL A 78 1.24 0.49 -3.88
C VAL A 78 2.65 -0.11 -3.85
N GLN A 79 3.01 -0.84 -2.79
CA GLN A 79 4.35 -1.43 -2.65
C GLN A 79 4.68 -2.41 -3.78
N SER A 80 3.73 -3.26 -4.17
CA SER A 80 3.94 -4.18 -5.28
C SER A 80 4.03 -3.50 -6.64
N ASN A 81 3.30 -2.40 -6.86
CA ASN A 81 3.38 -1.61 -8.11
C ASN A 81 4.64 -0.76 -8.20
N LEU A 82 5.18 -0.26 -7.08
CA LEU A 82 6.47 0.44 -7.07
C LEU A 82 7.61 -0.46 -7.60
N ARG A 83 7.58 -1.76 -7.26
CA ARG A 83 8.50 -2.75 -7.84
C ARG A 83 8.37 -2.89 -9.35
N LEU A 84 7.14 -2.84 -9.88
CA LEU A 84 6.89 -2.88 -11.32
C LEU A 84 7.51 -1.66 -12.02
N VAL A 85 7.26 -0.45 -11.53
CA VAL A 85 7.81 0.79 -12.10
C VAL A 85 9.34 0.75 -12.16
N VAL A 86 9.99 0.30 -11.09
CA VAL A 86 11.45 0.21 -11.05
C VAL A 86 11.99 -0.92 -11.95
N SER A 87 11.23 -2.00 -12.13
CA SER A 87 11.63 -3.08 -13.06
C SER A 87 11.54 -2.67 -14.54
N ILE A 88 10.63 -1.76 -14.89
CA ILE A 88 10.45 -1.23 -16.24
C ILE A 88 11.39 -0.06 -16.53
N ALA A 89 11.72 0.75 -15.51
CA ALA A 89 12.60 1.92 -15.64
C ALA A 89 14.10 1.57 -15.66
N LYS A 90 14.47 0.29 -15.61
CA LYS A 90 15.86 -0.19 -15.73
C LYS A 90 16.30 -0.35 -17.19
#